data_AF-A0A183BB42-F1
#
_entry.id   AF-A0A183BB42-F1
#
_cell.length_a   1.000
_cell.length_b   1.000
_cell.length_c   1.000
_cell.angle_alpha   90.00
_cell.angle_beta   90.00
_cell.angle_gamma   90.00
#
_symmetry.space_group_name_H-M   'P 1'
#
loop_
_entity.id
_entity.type
_entity.pdbx_description
1 polymer ?
#
loop_
_entity_poly.entity_id
_entity_poly.type
_entity_poly.pdbx_seq_one_letter_code
_entity_poly.pdbx_strand_id
1 'polypeptide(L)'
;MKAAKKLQINANVSRNEKFSALSKVADVVLPIVYINESVTVDADTARMIRNAIYVLPLALYVVSAAILVLALFGLAVFSVLFVYHRRQLLNSDVPGQNANETTPLLQSNEQSNTTMQI
;
A
#
# COMPACT_ATOMS: atom_id res chain seq x y z
N MET A 1 -0.08 30.27 8.66
CA MET A 1 -0.05 30.52 7.19
C MET A 1 -0.65 31.89 6.95
N LYS A 2 -0.14 32.67 5.99
CA LYS A 2 -0.66 34.02 5.69
C LYS A 2 -0.79 34.18 4.17
N ALA A 3 -1.86 34.85 3.74
CA ALA A 3 -2.04 35.22 2.35
C ALA A 3 -2.52 36.67 2.28
N ALA A 4 -2.08 37.41 1.26
CA ALA A 4 -2.54 38.76 1.01
C ALA A 4 -2.73 38.96 -0.50
N LYS A 5 -3.87 39.55 -0.86
CA LYS A 5 -4.25 39.91 -2.22
C LYS A 5 -4.37 41.42 -2.30
N LYS A 6 -3.60 42.00 -3.21
CA LYS A 6 -3.58 43.44 -3.47
C LYS A 6 -4.22 43.70 -4.83
N LEU A 7 -5.22 44.57 -4.87
CA LEU A 7 -5.94 44.94 -6.08
C LEU A 7 -6.01 46.47 -6.18
N GLN A 8 -5.87 47.00 -7.38
CA GLN A 8 -6.11 48.39 -7.67
C GLN A 8 -7.15 48.51 -8.78
N ILE A 9 -8.18 49.31 -8.54
CA ILE A 9 -9.20 49.63 -9.53
C ILE A 9 -8.84 50.98 -10.13
N ASN A 10 -8.73 51.00 -11.46
CA ASN A 10 -8.44 52.21 -12.22
C ASN A 10 -9.58 52.47 -13.21
N ALA A 11 -9.89 53.74 -13.47
CA ALA A 11 -10.73 54.14 -14.59
C ALA A 11 -9.86 54.62 -15.74
N ASN A 12 -10.18 54.15 -16.95
CA ASN A 12 -9.63 54.73 -18.15
C ASN A 12 -10.46 55.95 -18.53
N VAL A 13 -9.84 57.13 -18.52
CA VAL A 13 -10.50 58.37 -18.91
C VAL A 13 -9.83 58.87 -20.17
N SER A 14 -10.64 58.99 -21.22
CA SER A 14 -10.21 59.53 -22.50
C SER A 14 -11.00 60.77 -22.88
N ARG A 15 -10.37 61.67 -23.62
CA ARG A 15 -11.02 62.87 -24.17
C ARG A 15 -12.18 62.46 -25.06
N ASN A 16 -13.30 63.17 -24.92
CA ASN A 16 -14.44 62.99 -25.81
C ASN A 16 -15.18 64.32 -26.00
N GLU A 17 -15.16 64.85 -27.22
CA GLU A 17 -15.78 66.14 -27.56
C GLU A 17 -17.30 66.10 -27.55
N LYS A 18 -17.91 64.91 -27.64
CA LYS A 18 -19.38 64.74 -27.54
C LYS A 18 -19.90 64.95 -26.12
N PHE A 19 -19.04 64.81 -25.11
CA PHE A 19 -19.39 65.03 -23.71
C PHE A 19 -18.61 66.24 -23.18
N SER A 20 -19.32 67.34 -22.88
CA SER A 20 -18.69 68.58 -22.39
C SER A 20 -17.73 68.35 -21.21
N ALA A 21 -18.09 67.43 -20.29
CA ALA A 21 -17.29 67.05 -19.13
C ALA A 21 -15.95 66.36 -19.48
N LEU A 22 -15.86 65.68 -20.63
CA LEU A 22 -14.66 64.96 -21.08
C LEU A 22 -13.91 65.71 -22.19
N SER A 23 -14.42 66.85 -22.65
CA SER A 23 -13.89 67.60 -23.81
C SER A 23 -12.47 68.14 -23.62
N LYS A 24 -12.08 68.46 -22.37
CA LYS A 24 -10.76 69.01 -22.01
C LYS A 24 -9.89 68.06 -21.20
N VAL A 25 -10.37 66.85 -20.91
CA VAL A 25 -9.64 65.89 -20.08
C VAL A 25 -8.51 65.26 -20.91
N ALA A 26 -7.41 64.94 -20.24
CA ALA A 26 -6.29 64.22 -20.84
C ALA A 26 -6.56 62.71 -20.83
N ASP A 27 -5.99 61.99 -21.80
CA ASP A 27 -6.09 60.53 -21.85
C ASP A 27 -5.20 59.92 -20.76
N VAL A 28 -5.81 59.50 -19.66
CA VAL A 28 -5.10 58.99 -18.48
C VAL A 28 -5.84 57.84 -17.81
N VAL A 29 -5.06 56.97 -17.16
CA VAL A 29 -5.60 55.92 -16.29
C VAL A 29 -5.62 56.47 -14.87
N LEU A 30 -6.82 56.77 -14.37
CA LEU A 30 -7.01 57.33 -13.04
C LEU A 30 -7.13 56.23 -11.98
N PRO A 31 -6.30 56.22 -10.94
CA PRO A 31 -6.46 55.31 -9.83
C PRO A 31 -7.69 55.73 -9.00
N ILE A 32 -8.63 54.81 -8.82
CA ILE A 32 -9.83 55.06 -8.02
C ILE A 32 -9.63 54.55 -6.60
N VAL A 33 -9.29 53.27 -6.46
CA VAL A 33 -9.19 52.62 -5.15
C VAL A 33 -8.15 51.52 -5.15
N TYR A 34 -7.51 51.35 -4.00
CA TYR A 34 -6.60 50.27 -3.70
C TYR A 34 -7.17 49.42 -2.57
N ILE A 35 -7.22 48.11 -2.76
CA ILE A 35 -7.77 47.14 -1.83
C ILE A 35 -6.66 46.15 -1.46
N ASN A 36 -6.43 45.98 -0.16
CA ASN A 36 -5.51 44.98 0.37
C ASN A 36 -6.30 44.02 1.27
N GLU A 37 -6.61 42.85 0.74
CA GLU A 37 -7.30 41.80 1.46
C GLU A 37 -6.26 40.82 2.00
N SER A 38 -6.15 40.70 3.31
CA SER A 38 -5.19 39.80 3.94
C SER A 38 -5.90 38.83 4.89
N VAL A 39 -5.52 37.56 4.82
CA VAL A 39 -5.99 36.53 5.72
C VAL A 39 -4.80 35.87 6.43
N THR A 40 -4.95 35.70 7.74
CA THR A 40 -3.97 35.02 8.57
C THR A 40 -4.64 33.84 9.23
N VAL A 41 -4.08 32.64 9.02
CA VAL A 41 -4.56 31.43 9.70
C VAL A 41 -3.98 31.42 11.11
N ASP A 42 -4.87 31.36 12.09
CA ASP A 42 -4.53 31.23 13.50
C ASP A 42 -3.76 29.93 13.80
N ALA A 43 -3.01 29.93 14.90
CA ALA A 43 -2.17 28.81 15.30
C ALA A 43 -2.97 27.51 15.51
N ASP A 44 -4.16 27.60 16.11
CA ASP A 44 -4.98 26.42 16.39
C ASP A 44 -5.56 25.81 15.11
N THR A 45 -6.08 26.66 14.23
CA THR A 45 -6.55 26.24 12.90
C THR A 45 -5.43 25.64 12.06
N ALA A 46 -4.22 26.23 12.11
CA ALA A 46 -3.06 25.69 11.40
C ALA A 46 -2.64 24.30 11.92
N ARG A 47 -2.72 24.08 13.25
CA ARG A 47 -2.48 22.77 13.86
C ARG A 47 -3.53 21.75 13.44
N MET A 48 -4.80 22.15 13.43
CA MET A 48 -5.90 21.28 13.00
C MET A 48 -5.73 20.85 11.54
N ILE A 49 -5.43 21.79 10.63
CA ILE A 49 -5.17 21.52 9.22
C ILE A 49 -3.98 20.56 9.07
N ARG A 50 -2.88 20.81 9.80
CA ARG A 50 -1.70 19.93 9.76
C ARG A 50 -2.03 18.51 10.22
N ASN A 51 -2.78 18.36 11.31
CA ASN A 51 -3.17 17.05 11.82
C ASN A 51 -4.07 16.30 10.83
N ALA A 52 -5.03 16.99 10.22
CA ALA A 52 -5.93 16.39 9.24
C ALA A 52 -5.20 15.93 7.96
N ILE A 53 -4.27 16.74 7.46
CA ILE A 53 -3.59 16.45 6.17
C ILE A 53 -2.47 15.42 6.33
N TYR A 54 -1.67 15.53 7.39
CA TYR A 54 -0.44 14.74 7.50
C TYR A 54 -0.53 13.63 8.55
N VAL A 55 -1.03 13.95 9.74
CA VAL A 55 -0.94 13.03 10.88
C VAL A 55 -1.93 11.88 10.74
N LEU A 56 -3.17 12.18 10.36
CA LEU A 56 -4.22 11.17 10.26
C LEU A 56 -3.95 10.13 9.14
N PRO A 57 -3.63 10.51 7.89
CA PRO A 57 -3.36 9.52 6.84
C PRO A 57 -2.09 8.72 7.10
N LEU A 58 -1.05 9.36 7.65
CA LEU A 58 0.20 8.68 7.99
C LEU A 58 -0.02 7.62 9.07
N ALA A 59 -0.80 7.94 10.11
CA ALA A 59 -1.11 6.99 11.17
C ALA A 59 -1.84 5.76 10.61
N LEU A 60 -2.84 5.96 9.74
CA LEU A 60 -3.55 4.86 9.09
C LEU A 60 -2.63 4.02 8.21
N TYR A 61 -1.71 4.65 7.47
CA TYR A 61 -0.72 3.94 6.66
C TYR A 61 0.20 3.06 7.53
N VAL A 62 0.75 3.60 8.61
CA VAL A 62 1.63 2.84 9.53
C VAL A 62 0.88 1.68 10.18
N VAL A 63 -0.35 1.91 10.66
CA VAL A 63 -1.16 0.85 11.28
C VAL A 63 -1.50 -0.25 10.28
N SER A 64 -1.95 0.10 9.08
CA SER A 64 -2.27 -0.88 8.04
C SER A 64 -1.04 -1.67 7.59
N ALA A 65 0.12 -1.02 7.44
CA ALA A 65 1.38 -1.68 7.13
C ALA A 65 1.78 -2.68 8.24
N ALA A 66 1.65 -2.29 9.51
CA ALA A 66 1.96 -3.15 10.64
C ALA A 66 1.07 -4.41 10.68
N ILE A 67 -0.25 -4.25 10.46
CA ILE A 67 -1.19 -5.37 10.39
C ILE A 67 -0.83 -6.32 9.24
N LEU A 68 -0.49 -5.77 8.07
CA LEU A 68 -0.12 -6.55 6.89
C LEU A 68 1.14 -7.38 7.15
N VAL A 69 2.18 -6.77 7.72
CA VAL A 69 3.43 -7.47 8.08
C VAL A 69 3.15 -8.61 9.07
N LEU A 70 2.33 -8.34 10.09
CA LEU A 70 1.97 -9.35 11.10
C LEU A 70 1.17 -10.51 10.48
N ALA A 71 0.24 -10.20 9.58
CA ALA A 71 -0.56 -11.21 8.87
C ALA A 71 0.31 -12.08 7.95
N LEU A 72 1.22 -11.48 7.19
CA LEU A 72 2.16 -12.21 6.34
C LEU A 72 3.09 -13.09 7.15
N PHE A 73 3.61 -12.57 8.28
CA PHE A 73 4.46 -13.33 9.17
C PHE A 73 3.70 -14.53 9.76
N GLY A 74 2.48 -14.31 10.26
CA GLY A 74 1.62 -15.39 10.77
C GLY A 74 1.32 -16.44 9.70
N LEU A 75 1.02 -16.02 8.48
CA LEU A 75 0.76 -16.92 7.35
C LEU A 75 2.00 -17.73 6.96
N ALA A 76 3.19 -17.11 6.96
CA ALA A 76 4.45 -17.80 6.69
C ALA A 76 4.74 -18.86 7.76
N VAL A 77 4.61 -18.52 9.04
CA VAL A 77 4.79 -19.46 10.16
C VAL A 77 3.80 -20.61 10.06
N PHE A 78 2.51 -20.31 9.83
CA PHE A 78 1.47 -21.32 9.68
C PHE A 78 1.75 -22.25 8.50
N SER A 79 2.18 -21.70 7.36
CA SER A 79 2.54 -22.48 6.18
C SER A 79 3.70 -23.44 6.45
N VAL A 80 4.75 -22.98 7.13
CA VAL A 80 5.90 -23.82 7.50
C VAL A 80 5.46 -24.94 8.44
N LEU A 81 4.68 -24.63 9.48
CA LEU A 81 4.16 -25.64 10.41
C LEU A 81 3.28 -26.66 9.71
N PHE A 82 2.40 -26.23 8.80
CA PHE A 82 1.53 -27.11 8.03
C PHE A 82 2.33 -28.08 7.15
N VAL A 83 3.34 -27.59 6.44
CA VAL A 83 4.22 -28.44 5.62
C VAL A 83 5.01 -29.41 6.49
N TYR A 84 5.52 -28.95 7.63
CA TYR A 84 6.27 -29.79 8.56
C TYR A 84 5.40 -30.92 9.13
N HIS A 85 4.19 -30.59 9.61
CA HIS A 85 3.24 -31.57 10.12
C HIS A 85 2.84 -32.59 9.04
N ARG A 86 2.58 -32.13 7.81
CA ARG A 86 2.26 -33.03 6.68
C ARG A 86 3.41 -33.99 6.37
N ARG A 87 4.66 -33.51 6.42
CA ARG A 87 5.85 -34.36 6.22
C ARG A 87 6.02 -35.41 7.32
N GLN A 88 5.69 -35.08 8.56
CA GLN A 88 5.76 -36.05 9.67
C GLN A 88 4.73 -37.19 9.51
N LEU A 89 3.52 -36.89 9.04
CA LEU A 89 2.51 -37.92 8.77
C LEU A 89 2.97 -38.89 7.66
N LEU A 90 3.53 -38.36 6.56
CA LEU A 90 4.09 -39.17 5.47
C LEU A 90 5.27 -40.05 5.91
N ASN A 91 6.13 -39.56 6.82
CA ASN A 91 7.28 -40.34 7.31
C ASN A 91 6.92 -41.36 8.40
N SER A 92 5.76 -41.22 9.05
CA SER A 92 5.30 -42.17 10.08
C SER A 92 4.61 -43.40 9.48
N ASP A 93 4.21 -43.35 8.20
CA ASP A 93 3.63 -44.47 7.43
C ASP A 93 4.67 -45.43 6.82
N VAL A 94 5.95 -45.35 7.24
CA VAL A 94 6.96 -46.39 6.93
C VAL A 94 7.20 -47.24 8.19
N PRO A 95 6.31 -48.20 8.53
CA PRO A 95 6.68 -49.24 9.45
C PRO A 95 7.67 -50.18 8.75
N GLY A 96 8.86 -50.31 9.32
CA GLY A 96 9.75 -51.43 9.03
C GLY A 96 9.08 -52.75 9.44
N GLN A 97 8.36 -53.37 8.52
CA GLN A 97 7.87 -54.76 8.50
C GLN A 97 7.12 -54.91 7.15
N ASN A 98 7.56 -55.63 6.13
CA ASN A 98 8.11 -56.98 6.12
C ASN A 98 9.07 -57.15 4.93
N ALA A 99 10.34 -57.37 5.23
CA ALA A 99 11.37 -57.75 4.27
C ALA A 99 11.31 -59.25 3.89
N ASN A 100 10.11 -59.83 3.69
CA ASN A 100 9.95 -61.29 3.59
C ASN A 100 9.09 -61.82 2.43
N GLU A 101 8.74 -61.02 1.42
CA GLU A 101 7.92 -61.48 0.28
C GLU A 101 8.71 -61.59 -1.04
N THR A 102 9.96 -62.04 -0.99
CA THR A 102 10.72 -62.42 -2.21
C THR A 102 11.33 -63.82 -2.06
N THR A 103 10.48 -64.81 -1.82
CA THR A 103 10.80 -66.20 -2.21
C THR A 103 10.44 -66.39 -3.68
N PRO A 104 11.41 -66.54 -4.60
CA PRO A 104 11.12 -66.93 -5.97
C PRO A 104 10.60 -68.37 -5.97
N LEU A 105 9.34 -68.57 -6.42
CA LEU A 105 8.69 -69.87 -6.57
C LEU A 105 9.23 -70.72 -7.74
N LEU A 106 10.53 -70.62 -8.02
CA LEU A 106 11.20 -71.32 -9.11
C LEU A 106 12.55 -71.84 -8.63
N GLN A 107 12.53 -72.87 -7.78
CA GLN A 107 13.71 -73.68 -7.52
C GLN A 107 13.35 -75.17 -7.60
N SER A 108 13.43 -75.64 -8.86
CA SER A 108 13.91 -76.96 -9.30
C SER A 108 13.38 -78.22 -8.59
N ASN A 109 12.52 -78.94 -9.31
CA ASN A 109 12.69 -80.38 -9.47
C ASN A 109 14.10 -80.65 -10.01
N GLU A 110 14.95 -81.37 -9.25
CA GLU A 110 15.82 -82.47 -9.71
C GLU A 110 16.79 -82.89 -8.60
N GLN A 111 17.11 -84.19 -8.57
CA GLN A 111 18.00 -84.93 -7.65
C GLN A 111 17.33 -85.38 -6.33
N SER A 112 17.20 -86.66 -5.99
CA SER A 112 17.86 -87.85 -6.53
C SER A 112 17.02 -89.10 -6.26
N ASN A 113 16.93 -89.91 -7.30
CA ASN A 113 16.48 -91.29 -7.26
C ASN A 113 17.55 -92.16 -6.57
N THR A 114 17.10 -93.26 -5.94
CA THR A 114 17.83 -94.55 -5.80
C THR A 114 18.78 -94.80 -4.61
N THR A 115 18.58 -95.99 -3.99
CA THR A 115 19.49 -96.84 -3.16
C THR A 115 19.75 -96.40 -1.71
N MET A 116 19.79 -97.25 -0.67
CA MET A 116 19.99 -98.71 -0.56
C MET A 116 19.53 -99.19 0.85
N GLN A 117 19.10 -100.46 0.91
CA GLN A 117 19.11 -101.43 2.03
C GLN A 117 19.70 -100.99 3.39
N ILE A 118 19.01 -101.31 4.51
CA ILE A 118 19.32 -102.43 5.43
C ILE A 118 18.01 -102.92 6.07
#